data_AF-A0A520KRR3-F1
#
_entry.id   AF-A0A520KRR3-F1
#
_cell.length_a   1.000
_cell.length_b   1.000
_cell.length_c   1.000
_cell.angle_alpha   90.00
_cell.angle_beta   90.00
_cell.angle_gamma   90.00
#
_symmetry.space_group_name_H-M   'P 1'
#
loop_
_entity.id
_entity.type
_entity.pdbx_description
1 polymer ?
#
loop_
_entity_poly.entity_id
_entity_poly.type
_entity_poly.pdbx_seq_one_letter_code
_entity_poly.pdbx_strand_id
1 'polypeptide(L)'
;MKKSIEEINQKISEGCARVVTSDEMPNIVKELGLELATKEIDVVTTGTFGAMCSSGAFLNFGHSDPPIKMQRVFLNDVEAFTGIAAVDAYIGATQQARGPTLDYGGGHVIEDLIGKKKIELRAESYGTDCYPLKSLETEITIDDLNQAIMVNPRNGYQKYNAATNSSDRVLYTYMGPLFPNFENISYSGSGLLSPLSNDPEYRTIGIGTRIFLAGAKGYVIGEGTQHDPENGFGTLMVRGNLKEMNTNFIRAAKIYKYGISLYIGLGIPIPILDEEMAKATAIEDKDVVTNIVDYGIQRRDKPILRRVTYEELKSGFVDLNGKEVKTFPMSSYLKAKEVAETLKREILKGSFKLSLPVESLPKSGKIKPMYQKKVNPMVKDLMSRRVVFIEEDTSIEEAAKVLVRNGIDHMPVVSEAGRLTGIITSWDIAKSVAKGSFYKKVKDAMSKNVICIGPDDFVDVAARRLEQYNISAMPVINPNREVLGMISSSDLSKLVRG
;
A
#
# COMPACT_ATOMS: atom_id res chain seq x y z
N MET A 1 27.04 -6.71 -30.42
CA MET A 1 26.20 -7.61 -31.25
C MET A 1 24.76 -7.44 -30.78
N LYS A 2 23.78 -7.25 -31.67
CA LYS A 2 22.37 -7.10 -31.28
C LYS A 2 21.61 -8.40 -31.58
N LYS A 3 21.01 -9.02 -30.57
CA LYS A 3 20.08 -10.16 -30.73
C LYS A 3 18.68 -9.62 -30.97
N SER A 4 17.88 -10.35 -31.73
CA SER A 4 16.44 -10.10 -31.91
C SER A 4 15.60 -11.05 -31.05
N ILE A 5 14.35 -10.67 -30.77
CA ILE A 5 13.42 -11.53 -30.04
C ILE A 5 13.06 -12.77 -30.88
N GLU A 6 13.02 -12.63 -32.20
CA GLU A 6 12.78 -13.71 -33.15
C GLU A 6 13.86 -14.79 -33.04
N GLU A 7 15.13 -14.41 -33.04
CA GLU A 7 16.26 -15.33 -32.85
C GLU A 7 16.20 -16.02 -31.48
N ILE A 8 15.88 -15.28 -30.42
CA ILE A 8 15.73 -15.86 -29.07
C ILE A 8 14.57 -16.87 -29.05
N ASN A 9 13.43 -16.53 -29.66
CA ASN A 9 12.28 -17.43 -29.76
C ASN A 9 12.56 -18.67 -30.61
N GLN A 10 13.41 -18.56 -31.63
CA GLN A 10 13.91 -19.70 -32.39
C GLN A 10 14.74 -20.61 -31.48
N LYS A 11 15.71 -20.08 -30.75
CA LYS A 11 16.51 -20.85 -29.77
C LYS A 11 15.65 -21.51 -28.70
N ILE A 12 14.60 -20.83 -28.22
CA ILE A 12 13.63 -21.40 -27.26
C ILE A 12 12.91 -22.60 -27.89
N SER A 13 12.52 -22.49 -29.16
CA SER A 13 11.83 -23.57 -29.88
C SER A 13 12.75 -24.76 -30.17
N GLU A 14 14.04 -24.50 -30.38
CA GLU A 14 15.09 -25.51 -30.60
C GLU A 14 15.62 -26.12 -29.28
N GLY A 15 15.24 -25.57 -28.12
CA GLY A 15 15.70 -26.04 -26.81
C GLY A 15 17.15 -25.68 -26.49
N CYS A 16 17.74 -24.71 -27.19
CA CYS A 16 19.14 -24.29 -27.03
C CYS A 16 19.30 -22.90 -26.39
N ALA A 17 18.20 -22.23 -26.05
CA ALA A 17 18.23 -20.94 -25.37
C ALA A 17 18.84 -21.01 -23.97
N ARG A 18 19.71 -20.06 -23.62
CA ARG A 18 20.24 -19.92 -22.26
C ARG A 18 19.39 -18.93 -21.46
N VAL A 19 18.71 -19.45 -20.43
CA VAL A 19 17.80 -18.69 -19.58
C VAL A 19 18.30 -18.75 -18.13
N VAL A 20 18.41 -17.60 -17.49
CA VAL A 20 18.85 -17.46 -16.10
C VAL A 20 17.88 -16.56 -15.33
N THR A 21 17.88 -16.61 -14.01
CA THR A 21 17.12 -15.65 -13.19
C THR A 21 17.94 -14.39 -12.94
N SER A 22 17.28 -13.28 -12.59
CA SER A 22 18.01 -12.05 -12.30
C SER A 22 18.87 -12.10 -11.03
N ASP A 23 18.66 -13.07 -10.14
CA ASP A 23 19.58 -13.33 -9.01
C ASP A 23 20.81 -14.16 -9.39
N GLU A 24 20.80 -14.84 -10.54
CA GLU A 24 21.97 -15.54 -11.09
C GLU A 24 22.85 -14.60 -11.95
N MET A 25 22.22 -13.67 -12.68
CA MET A 25 22.86 -12.82 -13.68
C MET A 25 24.06 -12.00 -13.16
N PRO A 26 24.03 -11.36 -11.97
CA PRO A 26 25.17 -10.59 -11.46
C PRO A 26 26.44 -11.44 -11.29
N ASN A 27 26.31 -12.69 -10.83
CA ASN A 27 27.45 -13.59 -10.66
C ASN A 27 28.03 -14.02 -12.01
N ILE A 28 27.16 -14.29 -12.99
CA ILE A 28 27.59 -14.64 -14.36
C ILE A 28 28.39 -13.50 -14.98
N VAL A 29 27.95 -12.24 -14.81
CA VAL A 29 28.68 -11.07 -15.31
C VAL A 29 30.01 -10.88 -14.57
N LYS A 30 30.08 -11.16 -13.27
CA LYS A 30 31.34 -11.12 -12.50
C LYS A 30 32.35 -12.18 -12.97
N GLU A 31 31.88 -13.37 -13.33
CA GLU A 31 32.73 -14.50 -13.73
C GLU A 31 33.16 -14.45 -15.21
N LEU A 32 32.21 -14.20 -16.12
CA LEU A 32 32.45 -14.25 -17.57
C LEU A 32 32.79 -12.87 -18.16
N GLY A 33 32.47 -11.79 -17.44
CA GLY A 33 32.49 -10.43 -18.00
C GLY A 33 31.24 -10.12 -18.83
N LEU A 34 30.96 -8.82 -18.98
CA LEU A 34 29.72 -8.32 -19.60
C LEU A 34 29.58 -8.73 -21.07
N GLU A 35 30.66 -8.67 -21.85
CA GLU A 35 30.62 -8.99 -23.28
C GLU A 35 30.27 -10.46 -23.53
N LEU A 36 30.91 -11.39 -22.80
CA LEU A 36 30.62 -12.82 -22.91
C LEU A 36 29.22 -13.14 -22.37
N ALA A 37 28.85 -12.61 -21.21
CA ALA A 37 27.50 -12.80 -20.66
C ALA A 37 26.40 -12.36 -21.64
N THR A 38 26.60 -11.23 -22.34
CA THR A 38 25.68 -10.74 -23.38
C THR A 38 25.56 -11.71 -24.55
N LYS A 39 26.67 -12.31 -24.98
CA LYS A 39 26.68 -13.29 -26.09
C LYS A 39 26.00 -14.59 -25.68
N GLU A 40 26.26 -15.06 -24.46
CA GLU A 40 25.80 -16.37 -23.99
C GLU A 40 24.35 -16.37 -23.51
N ILE A 41 23.95 -15.41 -22.69
CA ILE A 41 22.62 -15.38 -22.07
C ILE A 41 21.59 -14.81 -23.05
N ASP A 42 20.48 -15.51 -23.23
CA ASP A 42 19.40 -15.08 -24.12
C ASP A 42 18.27 -14.39 -23.36
N VAL A 43 17.94 -14.88 -22.16
CA VAL A 43 16.82 -14.37 -21.35
C VAL A 43 17.17 -14.34 -19.87
N VAL A 44 16.81 -13.24 -19.20
CA VAL A 44 16.82 -13.13 -17.74
C VAL A 44 15.39 -13.08 -17.22
N THR A 45 14.99 -14.03 -16.39
CA THR A 45 13.64 -14.06 -15.80
C THR A 45 13.60 -13.34 -14.46
N THR A 46 12.60 -12.48 -14.30
CA THR A 46 12.37 -11.67 -13.10
C THR A 46 11.09 -12.11 -12.38
N GLY A 47 10.90 -11.67 -11.14
CA GLY A 47 9.77 -12.08 -10.32
C GLY A 47 9.45 -11.12 -9.17
N THR A 48 8.17 -10.96 -8.88
CA THR A 48 7.66 -10.27 -7.70
C THR A 48 6.56 -11.10 -7.05
N PHE A 49 6.43 -11.01 -5.73
CA PHE A 49 5.30 -11.53 -5.00
C PHE A 49 5.00 -10.63 -3.81
N GLY A 50 3.99 -9.77 -3.95
CA GLY A 50 3.65 -8.76 -2.94
C GLY A 50 2.18 -8.43 -2.93
N ALA A 51 1.75 -7.71 -1.90
CA ALA A 51 0.37 -7.25 -1.76
C ALA A 51 0.03 -6.24 -2.86
N MET A 52 -0.87 -6.63 -3.77
CA MET A 52 -1.40 -5.79 -4.85
C MET A 52 -2.87 -5.50 -4.57
N CYS A 53 -3.10 -4.43 -3.80
CA CYS A 53 -4.45 -3.95 -3.52
C CYS A 53 -5.20 -3.52 -4.79
N SER A 54 -4.46 -3.15 -5.84
CA SER A 54 -4.96 -2.73 -7.15
C SER A 54 -5.21 -3.92 -8.09
N SER A 55 -5.75 -5.01 -7.56
CA SER A 55 -6.13 -6.21 -8.32
C SER A 55 -7.64 -6.39 -8.31
N GLY A 56 -8.19 -7.01 -9.35
CA GLY A 56 -9.59 -7.40 -9.43
C GLY A 56 -9.86 -8.27 -10.65
N ALA A 57 -11.11 -8.67 -10.85
CA ALA A 57 -11.49 -9.51 -11.97
C ALA A 57 -12.83 -9.09 -12.59
N PHE A 58 -12.89 -9.09 -13.93
CA PHE A 58 -14.14 -9.06 -14.68
C PHE A 58 -14.69 -10.48 -14.78
N LEU A 59 -15.95 -10.65 -14.42
CA LEU A 59 -16.65 -11.92 -14.42
C LEU A 59 -17.90 -11.79 -15.31
N ASN A 60 -18.09 -12.77 -16.20
CA ASN A 60 -19.33 -12.91 -16.97
C ASN A 60 -20.04 -14.19 -16.54
N PHE A 61 -21.25 -14.05 -16.00
CA PHE A 61 -22.01 -15.16 -15.41
C PHE A 61 -22.89 -15.91 -16.41
N GLY A 62 -23.10 -15.35 -17.61
CA GLY A 62 -24.16 -15.82 -18.51
C GLY A 62 -25.56 -15.46 -18.01
N HIS A 63 -26.55 -15.57 -18.90
CA HIS A 63 -27.95 -15.34 -18.53
C HIS A 63 -28.57 -16.57 -17.87
N SER A 64 -29.37 -16.30 -16.83
CA SER A 64 -30.37 -17.24 -16.31
C SER A 64 -31.54 -17.40 -17.28
N ASP A 65 -32.41 -18.38 -17.01
CA ASP A 65 -33.72 -18.49 -17.65
C ASP A 65 -34.82 -18.40 -16.57
N PRO A 66 -35.69 -17.37 -16.59
CA PRO A 66 -35.69 -16.24 -17.52
C PRO A 66 -34.49 -15.29 -17.34
N PRO A 67 -34.16 -14.46 -18.35
CA PRO A 67 -32.95 -13.64 -18.32
C PRO A 67 -33.01 -12.53 -17.28
N ILE A 68 -31.84 -12.22 -16.71
CA ILE A 68 -31.65 -11.19 -15.67
C ILE A 68 -30.71 -10.07 -16.15
N LYS A 69 -30.99 -8.85 -15.70
CA LYS A 69 -30.07 -7.71 -15.75
C LYS A 69 -29.61 -7.39 -14.34
N MET A 70 -28.47 -7.93 -13.96
CA MET A 70 -27.91 -7.82 -12.62
C MET A 70 -27.52 -6.38 -12.30
N GLN A 71 -28.19 -5.79 -11.32
CA GLN A 71 -27.91 -4.43 -10.85
C GLN A 71 -27.07 -4.43 -9.60
N ARG A 72 -27.18 -5.47 -8.78
CA ARG A 72 -26.33 -5.68 -7.62
C ARG A 72 -26.00 -7.16 -7.59
N VAL A 73 -24.72 -7.46 -7.38
CA VAL A 73 -24.19 -8.83 -7.38
C VAL A 73 -23.40 -8.99 -6.09
N PHE A 74 -23.62 -10.11 -5.40
CA PHE A 74 -22.87 -10.52 -4.23
C PHE A 74 -22.27 -11.89 -4.49
N LEU A 75 -21.01 -12.05 -4.11
CA LEU A 75 -20.25 -13.29 -4.17
C LEU A 75 -19.79 -13.62 -2.75
N ASN A 76 -20.40 -14.60 -2.08
CA ASN A 76 -20.22 -14.84 -0.64
C ASN A 76 -20.35 -13.53 0.18
N ASP A 77 -21.45 -12.79 -0.03
CA ASP A 77 -21.71 -11.47 0.55
C ASP A 77 -20.70 -10.34 0.25
N VAL A 78 -19.77 -10.57 -0.68
CA VAL A 78 -18.88 -9.53 -1.21
C VAL A 78 -19.53 -8.89 -2.45
N GLU A 79 -19.82 -7.59 -2.38
CA GLU A 79 -20.48 -6.86 -3.47
C GLU A 79 -19.54 -6.69 -4.68
N ALA A 80 -19.89 -7.25 -5.83
CA ALA A 80 -19.18 -6.98 -7.08
C ALA A 80 -19.82 -5.77 -7.80
N PHE A 81 -18.98 -4.90 -8.36
CA PHE A 81 -19.43 -3.74 -9.12
C PHE A 81 -20.12 -4.18 -10.41
N THR A 82 -21.35 -3.74 -10.60
CA THR A 82 -22.19 -4.00 -11.79
C THR A 82 -22.26 -2.74 -12.68
N GLY A 83 -23.19 -2.67 -13.63
CA GLY A 83 -23.37 -1.49 -14.49
C GLY A 83 -22.46 -1.46 -15.72
N ILE A 84 -21.73 -2.55 -15.98
CA ILE A 84 -20.91 -2.75 -17.18
C ILE A 84 -21.77 -3.35 -18.31
N ALA A 85 -22.56 -4.38 -18.00
CA ALA A 85 -23.53 -5.02 -18.89
C ALA A 85 -24.54 -5.84 -18.05
N ALA A 86 -25.38 -6.66 -18.69
CA ALA A 86 -26.51 -7.31 -18.01
C ALA A 86 -26.10 -8.43 -17.02
N VAL A 87 -25.03 -9.17 -17.29
CA VAL A 87 -24.56 -10.31 -16.49
C VAL A 87 -23.05 -10.25 -16.25
N ASP A 88 -22.52 -9.03 -16.23
CA ASP A 88 -21.11 -8.74 -16.06
C ASP A 88 -20.90 -7.97 -14.77
N ALA A 89 -19.90 -8.38 -14.00
CA ALA A 89 -19.49 -7.67 -12.80
C ALA A 89 -17.97 -7.59 -12.68
N TYR A 90 -17.49 -6.59 -11.95
CA TYR A 90 -16.10 -6.42 -11.57
C TYR A 90 -15.96 -6.57 -10.06
N ILE A 91 -15.17 -7.56 -9.61
CA ILE A 91 -14.86 -7.74 -8.20
C ILE A 91 -13.45 -7.18 -7.90
N GLY A 92 -13.38 -6.19 -7.02
CA GLY A 92 -12.11 -5.62 -6.55
C GLY A 92 -11.54 -6.40 -5.36
N ALA A 93 -10.23 -6.65 -5.35
CA ALA A 93 -9.58 -7.43 -4.30
C ALA A 93 -9.76 -6.86 -2.88
N THR A 94 -9.88 -5.53 -2.76
CA THR A 94 -10.03 -4.83 -1.48
C THR A 94 -11.49 -4.70 -1.02
N GLN A 95 -12.45 -5.13 -1.82
CA GLN A 95 -13.86 -5.08 -1.45
C GLN A 95 -14.10 -5.97 -0.23
N GLN A 96 -14.77 -5.44 0.77
CA GLN A 96 -15.08 -6.19 2.00
C GLN A 96 -16.43 -6.89 1.88
N ALA A 97 -16.55 -8.06 2.53
CA ALA A 97 -17.81 -8.73 2.71
C ALA A 97 -18.76 -7.89 3.58
N ARG A 98 -20.06 -8.04 3.37
CA ARG A 98 -21.08 -7.44 4.24
C ARG A 98 -21.21 -8.26 5.51
N GLY A 99 -20.97 -7.65 6.67
CA GLY A 99 -21.11 -8.32 7.96
C GLY A 99 -20.21 -7.71 9.04
N PRO A 100 -20.31 -8.20 10.29
CA PRO A 100 -19.51 -7.69 11.40
C PRO A 100 -18.04 -8.12 11.33
N THR A 101 -17.68 -9.12 10.52
CA THR A 101 -16.31 -9.64 10.40
C THR A 101 -15.60 -9.09 9.16
N LEU A 102 -14.43 -8.50 9.37
CA LEU A 102 -13.53 -7.97 8.32
C LEU A 102 -12.61 -9.07 7.74
N ASP A 103 -13.04 -10.32 7.80
CA ASP A 103 -12.16 -11.48 7.58
C ASP A 103 -12.20 -12.01 6.15
N TYR A 104 -13.24 -11.66 5.40
CA TYR A 104 -13.47 -12.10 4.03
C TYR A 104 -13.72 -10.90 3.10
N GLY A 105 -13.40 -11.06 1.81
CA GLY A 105 -13.51 -9.98 0.84
C GLY A 105 -13.14 -10.41 -0.57
N GLY A 106 -13.06 -9.47 -1.50
CA GLY A 106 -12.90 -9.76 -2.92
C GLY A 106 -11.63 -10.53 -3.24
N GLY A 107 -10.53 -10.28 -2.51
CA GLY A 107 -9.30 -11.08 -2.64
C GLY A 107 -9.53 -12.56 -2.33
N HIS A 108 -10.36 -12.86 -1.33
CA HIS A 108 -10.72 -14.23 -0.96
C HIS A 108 -11.66 -14.86 -1.98
N VAL A 109 -12.66 -14.12 -2.49
CA VAL A 109 -13.51 -14.59 -3.60
C VAL A 109 -12.66 -14.97 -4.81
N ILE A 110 -11.68 -14.13 -5.16
CA ILE A 110 -10.76 -14.39 -6.27
C ILE A 110 -9.91 -15.64 -6.01
N GLU A 111 -9.31 -15.78 -4.81
CA GLU A 111 -8.54 -16.97 -4.45
C GLU A 111 -9.40 -18.24 -4.45
N ASP A 112 -10.63 -18.15 -3.94
CA ASP A 112 -11.58 -19.27 -3.87
C ASP A 112 -12.06 -19.70 -5.26
N LEU A 113 -12.33 -18.75 -6.17
CA LEU A 113 -12.64 -19.05 -7.57
C LEU A 113 -11.47 -19.78 -8.24
N ILE A 114 -10.23 -19.29 -8.11
CA ILE A 114 -9.04 -19.96 -8.66
C ILE A 114 -8.89 -21.37 -8.05
N GLY A 115 -9.19 -21.51 -6.76
CA GLY A 115 -9.21 -22.79 -6.04
C GLY A 115 -10.41 -23.69 -6.38
N LYS A 116 -11.25 -23.32 -7.36
CA LYS A 116 -12.46 -24.04 -7.79
C LYS A 116 -13.46 -24.30 -6.66
N LYS A 117 -13.49 -23.43 -5.66
CA LYS A 117 -14.49 -23.51 -4.60
C LYS A 117 -15.84 -22.97 -5.11
N LYS A 118 -16.90 -23.45 -4.48
CA LYS A 118 -18.25 -22.92 -4.68
C LYS A 118 -18.36 -21.53 -4.06
N ILE A 119 -19.00 -20.62 -4.79
CA ILE A 119 -19.30 -19.26 -4.39
C ILE A 119 -20.80 -19.08 -4.48
N GLU A 120 -21.41 -18.58 -3.41
CA GLU A 120 -22.81 -18.15 -3.42
C GLU A 120 -22.93 -16.85 -4.22
N LEU A 121 -23.70 -16.92 -5.31
CA LEU A 121 -24.04 -15.79 -6.16
C LEU A 121 -25.46 -15.33 -5.84
N ARG A 122 -25.59 -14.08 -5.40
CA ARG A 122 -26.89 -13.40 -5.25
C ARG A 122 -26.93 -12.18 -6.17
N ALA A 123 -27.95 -12.10 -7.01
CA ALA A 123 -28.16 -11.00 -7.93
C ALA A 123 -29.54 -10.35 -7.74
N GLU A 124 -29.58 -9.02 -7.74
CA GLU A 124 -30.79 -8.21 -7.62
C GLU A 124 -31.00 -7.37 -8.89
N SER A 125 -32.25 -7.16 -9.29
CA SER A 125 -32.66 -6.38 -10.46
C SER A 125 -34.02 -5.71 -10.28
N TYR A 126 -34.22 -4.52 -10.86
CA TYR A 126 -35.55 -3.89 -10.97
C TYR A 126 -36.48 -4.61 -11.96
N GLY A 127 -35.95 -5.45 -12.87
CA GLY A 127 -36.69 -6.18 -13.90
C GLY A 127 -37.13 -5.31 -15.09
N THR A 128 -37.06 -5.87 -16.30
CA THR A 128 -37.50 -5.21 -17.56
C THR A 128 -38.17 -6.22 -18.47
N ASP A 129 -38.79 -5.76 -19.57
CA ASP A 129 -39.35 -6.65 -20.58
C ASP A 129 -38.28 -7.59 -21.20
N CYS A 130 -37.05 -7.10 -21.40
CA CYS A 130 -35.94 -7.91 -21.91
C CYS A 130 -35.32 -8.83 -20.84
N TYR A 131 -35.49 -8.49 -19.56
CA TYR A 131 -34.85 -9.15 -18.42
C TYR A 131 -35.83 -9.23 -17.25
N PRO A 132 -36.84 -10.12 -17.30
CA PRO A 132 -37.95 -10.08 -16.36
C PRO A 132 -37.59 -10.62 -14.98
N LEU A 133 -36.50 -11.40 -14.84
CA LEU A 133 -36.07 -11.93 -13.55
C LEU A 133 -35.56 -10.81 -12.64
N LYS A 134 -36.11 -10.71 -11.43
CA LYS A 134 -35.79 -9.65 -10.45
C LYS A 134 -34.78 -10.06 -9.39
N SER A 135 -34.65 -11.35 -9.12
CA SER A 135 -33.73 -11.89 -8.13
C SER A 135 -33.25 -13.27 -8.54
N LEU A 136 -31.98 -13.58 -8.28
CA LEU A 136 -31.39 -14.89 -8.49
C LEU A 136 -30.45 -15.20 -7.33
N GLU A 137 -30.58 -16.41 -6.78
CA GLU A 137 -29.65 -16.96 -5.80
C GLU A 137 -29.24 -18.35 -6.28
N THR A 138 -27.93 -18.59 -6.40
CA THR A 138 -27.37 -19.87 -6.86
C THR A 138 -25.94 -20.05 -6.35
N GLU A 139 -25.40 -21.25 -6.46
CA GLU A 139 -23.97 -21.49 -6.30
C GLU A 139 -23.30 -21.54 -7.68
N ILE A 140 -22.08 -21.01 -7.78
CA ILE A 140 -21.24 -21.09 -8.98
C ILE A 140 -19.81 -21.50 -8.61
N THR A 141 -19.08 -22.03 -9.58
CA THR A 141 -17.63 -22.20 -9.58
C THR A 141 -17.02 -21.36 -10.71
N ILE A 142 -15.70 -21.30 -10.76
CA ILE A 142 -15.01 -20.60 -11.86
C ILE A 142 -15.27 -21.23 -13.23
N ASP A 143 -15.60 -22.53 -13.27
CA ASP A 143 -15.86 -23.27 -14.51
C ASP A 143 -17.23 -22.89 -15.12
N ASP A 144 -18.18 -22.43 -14.30
CA ASP A 144 -19.52 -21.99 -14.72
C ASP A 144 -19.54 -20.59 -15.35
N LEU A 145 -18.50 -19.78 -15.10
CA LEU A 145 -18.37 -18.44 -15.68
C LEU A 145 -18.03 -18.55 -17.17
N ASN A 146 -18.55 -17.67 -18.03
CA ASN A 146 -18.10 -17.64 -19.43
C ASN A 146 -16.66 -17.10 -19.52
N GLN A 147 -16.44 -15.96 -18.89
CA GLN A 147 -15.14 -15.30 -18.79
C GLN A 147 -14.84 -14.94 -17.33
N ALA A 148 -13.59 -15.14 -16.95
CA ALA A 148 -13.04 -14.66 -15.69
C ALA A 148 -11.66 -14.06 -15.99
N ILE A 149 -11.57 -12.74 -16.03
CA ILE A 149 -10.40 -12.01 -16.51
C ILE A 149 -9.84 -11.21 -15.36
N MET A 150 -8.66 -11.59 -14.88
CA MET A 150 -7.94 -10.77 -13.91
C MET A 150 -7.41 -9.53 -14.61
N VAL A 151 -7.66 -8.36 -14.01
CA VAL A 151 -7.09 -7.08 -14.44
C VAL A 151 -6.52 -6.39 -13.22
N ASN A 152 -5.25 -6.01 -13.31
CA ASN A 152 -4.58 -5.23 -12.28
C ASN A 152 -4.24 -3.88 -12.90
N PRO A 153 -5.03 -2.82 -12.63
CA PRO A 153 -4.74 -1.46 -13.09
C PRO A 153 -3.36 -0.98 -12.66
N ARG A 154 -2.74 -1.60 -11.65
CA ARG A 154 -1.42 -1.23 -11.16
C ARG A 154 -0.77 -2.42 -10.47
N ASN A 155 0.37 -2.86 -11.01
CA ASN A 155 1.18 -3.96 -10.54
C ASN A 155 2.66 -3.68 -10.89
N GLY A 156 3.59 -4.48 -10.37
CA GLY A 156 4.99 -4.48 -10.81
C GLY A 156 5.69 -3.13 -10.73
N TYR A 157 5.60 -2.41 -9.60
CA TYR A 157 6.32 -1.14 -9.41
C TYR A 157 7.83 -1.30 -9.60
N GLN A 158 8.47 -0.27 -10.13
CA GLN A 158 9.93 -0.15 -10.23
C GLN A 158 10.60 -0.13 -8.86
N LYS A 159 10.01 0.58 -7.90
CA LYS A 159 10.37 0.53 -6.47
C LYS A 159 9.18 0.95 -5.60
N TYR A 160 9.25 0.63 -4.31
CA TYR A 160 8.29 1.08 -3.30
C TYR A 160 9.01 1.89 -2.24
N ASN A 161 8.39 2.96 -1.75
CA ASN A 161 8.86 3.64 -0.55
C ASN A 161 8.80 2.69 0.65
N ALA A 162 9.85 2.69 1.47
CA ALA A 162 9.80 2.13 2.81
C ALA A 162 9.06 3.10 3.74
N ALA A 163 8.36 2.57 4.73
CA ALA A 163 7.49 3.32 5.61
C ALA A 163 7.97 3.21 7.06
N THR A 164 8.01 4.33 7.77
CA THR A 164 8.19 4.39 9.22
C THR A 164 7.20 5.38 9.83
N ASN A 165 7.26 5.59 11.15
CA ASN A 165 6.27 6.37 11.87
C ASN A 165 6.91 7.19 12.99
N SER A 166 6.96 8.51 12.81
CA SER A 166 7.43 9.47 13.81
C SER A 166 6.44 9.73 14.95
N SER A 167 5.16 9.36 14.78
CA SER A 167 4.12 9.68 15.76
C SER A 167 4.26 8.85 17.03
N ASP A 168 3.51 9.23 18.06
CA ASP A 168 3.47 8.60 19.38
C ASP A 168 2.52 7.39 19.47
N ARG A 169 1.88 7.00 18.36
CA ARG A 169 0.90 5.91 18.31
C ARG A 169 1.19 4.93 17.19
N VAL A 170 0.69 3.70 17.32
CA VAL A 170 0.77 2.70 16.26
C VAL A 170 -0.10 3.15 15.08
N LEU A 171 0.47 3.12 13.87
CA LEU A 171 -0.28 3.29 12.63
C LEU A 171 -0.54 1.93 11.99
N TYR A 172 -1.79 1.66 11.65
CA TYR A 172 -2.18 0.47 10.89
C TYR A 172 -2.32 0.86 9.42
N THR A 173 -1.44 0.33 8.57
CA THR A 173 -1.33 0.74 7.17
C THR A 173 -1.33 -0.47 6.24
N TYR A 174 -1.34 -0.23 4.93
CA TYR A 174 -1.14 -1.29 3.94
C TYR A 174 0.26 -1.92 3.99
N MET A 175 1.23 -1.23 4.60
CA MET A 175 2.57 -1.74 4.90
C MET A 175 2.61 -2.48 6.25
N GLY A 176 1.46 -2.84 6.81
CA GLY A 176 1.34 -3.42 8.14
C GLY A 176 1.42 -2.38 9.27
N PRO A 177 1.56 -2.83 10.53
CA PRO A 177 1.72 -1.95 11.69
C PRO A 177 3.07 -1.21 11.67
N LEU A 178 3.01 0.11 11.81
CA LEU A 178 4.17 0.97 12.05
C LEU A 178 4.12 1.47 13.49
N PHE A 179 5.09 1.06 14.28
CA PHE A 179 5.20 1.37 15.69
C PHE A 179 5.65 2.83 15.91
N PRO A 180 5.28 3.45 17.04
CA PRO A 180 5.63 4.84 17.35
C PRO A 180 7.13 5.12 17.28
N ASN A 181 7.53 6.39 17.22
CA ASN A 181 8.90 6.86 17.46
C ASN A 181 9.98 6.12 16.63
N PHE A 182 9.68 5.84 15.36
CA PHE A 182 10.56 5.15 14.42
C PHE A 182 10.99 3.75 14.88
N GLU A 183 10.16 3.03 15.65
CA GLU A 183 10.50 1.70 16.18
C GLU A 183 10.64 0.61 15.10
N ASN A 184 10.02 0.79 13.93
CA ASN A 184 10.23 -0.10 12.79
C ASN A 184 10.16 0.62 11.44
N ILE A 185 10.70 -0.07 10.43
CA ILE A 185 10.57 0.26 9.02
C ILE A 185 9.93 -0.93 8.32
N SER A 186 8.88 -0.70 7.54
CA SER A 186 8.27 -1.71 6.68
C SER A 186 8.52 -1.37 5.22
N TYR A 187 8.83 -2.36 4.39
CA TYR A 187 9.11 -2.15 2.96
C TYR A 187 8.48 -3.24 2.11
N SER A 188 8.37 -3.00 0.80
CA SER A 188 7.87 -3.98 -0.17
C SER A 188 8.76 -3.96 -1.40
N GLY A 189 8.75 -5.04 -2.18
CA GLY A 189 9.52 -5.21 -3.40
C GLY A 189 10.45 -6.42 -3.32
N SER A 190 10.87 -6.90 -4.49
CA SER A 190 11.76 -8.07 -4.60
C SER A 190 13.22 -7.69 -4.84
N GLY A 191 13.57 -6.39 -4.80
CA GLY A 191 14.94 -5.90 -5.01
C GLY A 191 15.43 -6.26 -6.42
N LEU A 192 16.58 -6.91 -6.52
CA LEU A 192 17.17 -7.35 -7.79
C LEU A 192 16.29 -8.31 -8.62
N LEU A 193 15.26 -8.93 -8.03
CA LEU A 193 14.27 -9.73 -8.77
C LEU A 193 13.17 -8.88 -9.44
N SER A 194 13.11 -7.56 -9.19
CA SER A 194 12.07 -6.68 -9.70
C SER A 194 12.16 -6.50 -11.22
N PRO A 195 11.08 -6.77 -11.99
CA PRO A 195 11.08 -6.63 -13.44
C PRO A 195 11.51 -5.24 -13.93
N LEU A 196 10.89 -4.19 -13.40
CA LEU A 196 11.15 -2.82 -13.82
C LEU A 196 12.50 -2.27 -13.30
N SER A 197 13.11 -2.90 -12.30
CA SER A 197 14.49 -2.58 -11.92
C SER A 197 15.50 -3.15 -12.92
N ASN A 198 15.15 -4.27 -13.58
CA ASN A 198 15.97 -4.94 -14.60
C ASN A 198 15.73 -4.41 -16.03
N ASP A 199 14.69 -3.59 -16.23
CA ASP A 199 14.45 -2.83 -17.46
C ASP A 199 13.98 -1.39 -17.11
N PRO A 200 14.87 -0.56 -16.54
CA PRO A 200 14.50 0.73 -15.94
C PRO A 200 14.04 1.77 -16.97
N GLU A 201 14.38 1.56 -18.24
CA GLU A 201 14.08 2.44 -19.37
C GLU A 201 12.97 1.87 -20.28
N TYR A 202 12.28 0.82 -19.84
CA TYR A 202 11.17 0.16 -20.55
C TYR A 202 11.54 -0.23 -21.99
N ARG A 203 12.76 -0.71 -22.21
CA ARG A 203 13.28 -1.07 -23.54
C ARG A 203 12.60 -2.32 -24.10
N THR A 204 12.22 -3.23 -23.23
CA THR A 204 11.64 -4.54 -23.56
C THR A 204 10.25 -4.75 -22.98
N ILE A 205 9.94 -4.05 -21.88
CA ILE A 205 8.62 -4.07 -21.24
C ILE A 205 7.74 -2.96 -21.83
N GLY A 206 6.63 -3.35 -22.44
CA GLY A 206 5.65 -2.46 -23.04
C GLY A 206 4.28 -3.13 -23.19
N ILE A 207 3.32 -2.40 -23.78
CA ILE A 207 2.00 -2.96 -24.07
C ILE A 207 2.20 -4.17 -25.01
N GLY A 208 1.57 -5.29 -24.68
CA GLY A 208 1.70 -6.55 -25.44
C GLY A 208 2.82 -7.47 -24.95
N THR A 209 3.70 -7.03 -24.03
CA THR A 209 4.70 -7.92 -23.42
C THR A 209 4.01 -9.07 -22.67
N ARG A 210 4.33 -10.31 -23.05
CA ARG A 210 3.88 -11.53 -22.37
C ARG A 210 4.54 -11.65 -21.01
N ILE A 211 3.73 -12.03 -20.02
CA ILE A 211 4.15 -12.14 -18.62
C ILE A 211 3.64 -13.44 -18.02
N PHE A 212 4.25 -13.84 -16.92
CA PHE A 212 3.69 -14.80 -15.98
C PHE A 212 2.87 -14.02 -14.94
N LEU A 213 1.60 -14.35 -14.79
CA LEU A 213 0.71 -13.72 -13.81
C LEU A 213 -0.05 -14.80 -13.04
N ALA A 214 0.28 -14.94 -11.76
CA ALA A 214 -0.35 -15.89 -10.84
C ALA A 214 -0.41 -17.35 -11.36
N GLY A 215 0.62 -17.84 -12.06
CA GLY A 215 0.62 -19.20 -12.63
C GLY A 215 0.09 -19.30 -14.06
N ALA A 216 -0.49 -18.24 -14.61
CA ALA A 216 -1.01 -18.20 -15.97
C ALA A 216 -0.17 -17.29 -16.87
N LYS A 217 -0.36 -17.44 -18.19
CA LYS A 217 0.15 -16.47 -19.16
C LYS A 217 -0.73 -15.22 -19.15
N GLY A 218 -0.08 -14.07 -19.04
CA GLY A 218 -0.72 -12.77 -19.06
C GLY A 218 -0.06 -11.83 -20.04
N TYR A 219 -0.52 -10.58 -20.04
CA TYR A 219 0.03 -9.49 -20.85
C TYR A 219 0.09 -8.20 -20.05
N VAL A 220 1.12 -7.40 -20.30
CA VAL A 220 1.10 -5.96 -20.02
C VAL A 220 0.14 -5.31 -21.02
N ILE A 221 -0.80 -4.51 -20.52
CA ILE A 221 -1.84 -3.85 -21.32
C ILE A 221 -1.85 -2.33 -21.16
N GLY A 222 -0.86 -1.79 -20.46
CA GLY A 222 -0.71 -0.35 -20.20
C GLY A 222 0.36 -0.09 -19.14
N GLU A 223 0.65 1.18 -18.90
CA GLU A 223 1.58 1.68 -17.90
C GLU A 223 1.03 1.62 -16.47
N GLY A 224 -0.29 1.49 -16.34
CA GLY A 224 -0.98 1.38 -15.06
C GLY A 224 -1.23 2.70 -14.36
N THR A 225 -2.24 2.69 -13.49
CA THR A 225 -2.61 3.85 -12.69
C THR A 225 -1.44 4.18 -11.77
N GLN A 226 -1.05 5.46 -11.67
CA GLN A 226 0.10 5.91 -10.89
C GLN A 226 1.48 5.60 -11.50
N HIS A 227 1.58 5.47 -12.82
CA HIS A 227 2.86 5.45 -13.50
C HIS A 227 3.59 6.80 -13.35
N ASP A 228 4.74 6.80 -12.68
CA ASP A 228 5.57 7.99 -12.42
C ASP A 228 7.06 7.70 -12.70
N PRO A 229 7.45 7.58 -13.98
CA PRO A 229 8.79 7.18 -14.39
C PRO A 229 9.84 8.21 -14.00
N GLU A 230 9.49 9.51 -13.95
CA GLU A 230 10.44 10.59 -13.62
C GLU A 230 10.96 10.50 -12.17
N ASN A 231 10.15 9.96 -11.25
CA ASN A 231 10.57 9.73 -9.87
C ASN A 231 11.06 8.28 -9.63
N GLY A 232 11.11 7.47 -10.69
CA GLY A 232 11.46 6.04 -10.64
C GLY A 232 10.38 5.19 -9.98
N PHE A 233 9.11 5.58 -10.10
CA PHE A 233 7.93 4.85 -9.63
C PHE A 233 7.07 4.42 -10.83
N GLY A 234 7.72 3.90 -11.88
CA GLY A 234 7.01 3.23 -12.97
C GLY A 234 6.16 2.07 -12.44
N THR A 235 5.01 1.86 -13.07
CA THR A 235 4.08 0.76 -12.80
C THR A 235 3.74 0.01 -14.08
N LEU A 236 2.97 -1.08 -13.96
CA LEU A 236 2.41 -1.83 -15.07
C LEU A 236 0.91 -2.06 -14.86
N MET A 237 0.13 -1.93 -15.93
CA MET A 237 -1.21 -2.51 -16.01
C MET A 237 -1.10 -3.90 -16.63
N VAL A 238 -1.63 -4.91 -15.96
CA VAL A 238 -1.53 -6.30 -16.42
C VAL A 238 -2.87 -7.00 -16.44
N ARG A 239 -3.03 -7.96 -17.35
CA ARG A 239 -4.18 -8.87 -17.39
C ARG A 239 -3.76 -10.33 -17.53
N GLY A 240 -4.63 -11.24 -17.10
CA GLY A 240 -4.48 -12.67 -17.31
C GLY A 240 -5.82 -13.40 -17.24
N ASN A 241 -5.87 -14.63 -17.76
CA ASN A 241 -7.04 -15.49 -17.66
C ASN A 241 -7.10 -16.08 -16.24
N LEU A 242 -8.12 -15.71 -15.46
CA LEU A 242 -8.27 -16.17 -14.08
C LEU A 242 -8.44 -17.69 -13.99
N LYS A 243 -9.06 -18.29 -15.02
CA LYS A 243 -9.31 -19.74 -15.10
C LYS A 243 -8.04 -20.59 -15.20
N GLU A 244 -6.95 -19.99 -15.65
CA GLU A 244 -5.65 -20.66 -15.84
C GLU A 244 -4.70 -20.41 -14.66
N MET A 245 -5.09 -19.58 -13.70
CA MET A 245 -4.23 -19.21 -12.56
C MET A 245 -4.15 -20.33 -11.53
N ASN A 246 -3.17 -20.21 -10.64
CA ASN A 246 -2.87 -21.22 -9.63
C ASN A 246 -2.73 -20.59 -8.23
N THR A 247 -3.36 -21.22 -7.23
CA THR A 247 -3.34 -20.79 -5.81
C THR A 247 -1.93 -20.77 -5.18
N ASN A 248 -0.92 -21.39 -5.81
CA ASN A 248 0.47 -21.30 -5.34
C ASN A 248 1.09 -19.91 -5.57
N PHE A 249 0.56 -19.13 -6.51
CA PHE A 249 1.06 -17.82 -6.90
C PHE A 249 0.06 -16.69 -6.63
N ILE A 250 -0.96 -16.95 -5.83
CA ILE A 250 -1.92 -15.96 -5.37
C ILE A 250 -2.36 -16.28 -3.94
N ARG A 251 -2.55 -15.26 -3.10
CA ARG A 251 -3.00 -15.46 -1.72
C ARG A 251 -3.79 -14.27 -1.21
N ALA A 252 -5.03 -14.47 -0.81
CA ALA A 252 -5.78 -13.42 -0.12
C ALA A 252 -5.14 -13.13 1.24
N ALA A 253 -5.14 -11.86 1.62
CA ALA A 253 -4.53 -11.43 2.87
C ALA A 253 -5.44 -10.48 3.63
N LYS A 254 -5.49 -10.69 4.95
CA LYS A 254 -6.05 -9.73 5.90
C LYS A 254 -4.91 -8.94 6.52
N ILE A 255 -4.84 -7.65 6.21
CA ILE A 255 -3.91 -6.73 6.84
C ILE A 255 -4.61 -6.14 8.06
N TYR A 256 -4.09 -6.44 9.25
CA TYR A 256 -4.71 -6.09 10.53
C TYR A 256 -5.06 -4.60 10.62
N LYS A 257 -6.33 -4.29 10.89
CA LYS A 257 -6.92 -2.93 10.96
C LYS A 257 -6.77 -2.06 9.70
N TYR A 258 -6.33 -2.65 8.58
CA TYR A 258 -6.29 -1.97 7.28
C TYR A 258 -7.36 -2.53 6.33
N GLY A 259 -7.50 -3.85 6.24
CA GLY A 259 -8.52 -4.51 5.40
C GLY A 259 -7.99 -5.67 4.59
N ILE A 260 -8.75 -6.04 3.56
CA ILE A 260 -8.42 -7.15 2.66
C ILE A 260 -7.51 -6.67 1.53
N SER A 261 -6.57 -7.52 1.15
CA SER A 261 -5.68 -7.36 0.01
C SER A 261 -5.44 -8.71 -0.67
N LEU A 262 -4.66 -8.71 -1.74
CA LEU A 262 -4.34 -9.90 -2.53
C LEU A 262 -2.86 -9.90 -2.87
N TYR A 263 -2.16 -10.94 -2.45
CA TYR A 263 -0.79 -11.19 -2.88
C TYR A 263 -0.82 -11.90 -4.23
N ILE A 264 0.02 -11.44 -5.15
CA ILE A 264 0.07 -11.99 -6.50
C ILE A 264 1.50 -12.09 -7.01
N GLY A 265 1.79 -13.21 -7.67
CA GLY A 265 3.03 -13.44 -8.39
C GLY A 265 3.00 -12.81 -9.78
N LEU A 266 4.00 -11.98 -10.10
CA LEU A 266 4.22 -11.43 -11.44
C LEU A 266 5.66 -11.68 -11.85
N GLY A 267 5.86 -12.35 -12.99
CA GLY A 267 7.17 -12.58 -13.59
C GLY A 267 7.22 -12.05 -15.02
N ILE A 268 8.35 -11.46 -15.40
CA ILE A 268 8.56 -10.93 -16.75
C ILE A 268 9.91 -11.42 -17.27
N PRO A 269 9.95 -12.01 -18.48
CA PRO A 269 11.21 -12.38 -19.10
C PRO A 269 11.82 -11.16 -19.80
N ILE A 270 13.07 -10.85 -19.48
CA ILE A 270 13.84 -9.76 -20.06
C ILE A 270 14.78 -10.35 -21.13
N PRO A 271 14.55 -10.09 -22.42
CA PRO A 271 15.46 -10.56 -23.48
C PRO A 271 16.77 -9.77 -23.42
N ILE A 272 17.90 -10.48 -23.51
CA ILE A 272 19.22 -9.85 -23.56
C ILE A 272 19.55 -9.51 -25.01
N LEU A 273 19.14 -8.31 -25.42
CA LEU A 273 19.30 -7.83 -26.80
C LEU A 273 20.70 -7.31 -27.09
N ASP A 274 21.33 -6.69 -26.09
CA ASP A 274 22.64 -6.06 -26.17
C ASP A 274 23.29 -5.92 -24.78
N GLU A 275 24.51 -5.36 -24.75
CA GLU A 275 25.29 -5.18 -23.52
C GLU A 275 24.60 -4.24 -22.51
N GLU A 276 23.82 -3.27 -22.99
CA GLU A 276 23.04 -2.39 -22.11
C GLU A 276 21.93 -3.18 -21.39
N MET A 277 21.24 -4.09 -22.08
CA MET A 277 20.27 -4.99 -21.43
C MET A 277 20.96 -5.92 -20.45
N ALA A 278 22.08 -6.54 -20.82
CA ALA A 278 22.83 -7.43 -19.94
C ALA A 278 23.26 -6.69 -18.65
N LYS A 279 23.74 -5.45 -18.79
CA LYS A 279 24.12 -4.58 -17.67
C LYS A 279 22.92 -4.23 -16.79
N ALA A 280 21.78 -3.88 -17.39
CA ALA A 280 20.55 -3.55 -16.65
C ALA A 280 20.02 -4.76 -15.85
N THR A 281 20.23 -5.97 -16.34
CA THR A 281 19.81 -7.21 -15.68
C THR A 281 20.83 -7.77 -14.67
N ALA A 282 22.02 -7.17 -14.58
CA ALA A 282 23.10 -7.61 -13.69
C ALA A 282 23.22 -6.77 -12.42
N ILE A 283 22.13 -6.12 -12.01
CA ILE A 283 22.05 -5.30 -10.80
C ILE A 283 22.04 -6.17 -9.54
N GLU A 284 22.60 -5.65 -8.46
CA GLU A 284 22.55 -6.24 -7.12
C GLU A 284 21.59 -5.45 -6.22
N ASP A 285 21.23 -5.99 -5.05
CA ASP A 285 20.32 -5.28 -4.13
C ASP A 285 20.88 -3.95 -3.60
N LYS A 286 22.21 -3.77 -3.63
CA LYS A 286 22.89 -2.50 -3.32
C LYS A 286 22.64 -1.41 -4.36
N ASP A 287 22.31 -1.80 -5.59
CA ASP A 287 22.05 -0.87 -6.70
C ASP A 287 20.58 -0.40 -6.73
N VAL A 288 19.69 -1.14 -6.06
CA VAL A 288 18.27 -0.81 -5.97
C VAL A 288 18.03 0.12 -4.78
N VAL A 289 17.83 1.41 -5.06
CA VAL A 289 17.66 2.45 -4.02
C VAL A 289 16.19 2.84 -3.88
N THR A 290 15.74 3.03 -2.64
CA THR A 290 14.42 3.60 -2.30
C THR A 290 14.48 4.62 -1.17
N ASN A 291 13.35 5.24 -0.84
CA ASN A 291 13.22 6.23 0.22
C ASN A 291 12.52 5.64 1.46
N ILE A 292 13.01 5.98 2.64
CA ILE A 292 12.28 5.85 3.90
C ILE A 292 11.42 7.11 4.07
N VAL A 293 10.12 6.89 4.20
CA VAL A 293 9.11 7.95 4.28
C VAL A 293 8.37 7.86 5.60
N ASP A 294 8.14 9.01 6.22
CA ASP A 294 7.40 9.09 7.48
C ASP A 294 5.88 9.09 7.26
N TYR A 295 5.20 8.05 7.74
CA TYR A 295 3.75 7.92 7.72
C TYR A 295 3.07 8.55 8.95
N GLY A 296 3.85 8.95 9.97
CA GLY A 296 3.39 9.73 11.12
C GLY A 296 2.76 11.05 10.70
N ILE A 297 3.26 11.64 9.62
CA ILE A 297 2.75 12.87 9.04
C ILE A 297 1.63 12.53 8.05
N GLN A 298 0.39 12.89 8.42
CA GLN A 298 -0.82 12.59 7.64
C GLN A 298 -1.04 13.58 6.49
N ARG A 299 0.00 13.78 5.67
CA ARG A 299 -0.04 14.56 4.44
C ARG A 299 0.23 13.66 3.24
N ARG A 300 -0.18 14.12 2.05
CA ARG A 300 0.13 13.44 0.79
C ARG A 300 1.64 13.45 0.53
N ASP A 301 2.24 14.63 0.60
CA ASP A 301 3.67 14.84 0.43
C ASP A 301 4.34 14.60 1.78
N LYS A 302 4.76 13.35 1.98
CA LYS A 302 5.42 12.90 3.21
C LYS A 302 6.92 13.16 3.10
N PRO A 303 7.59 13.55 4.21
CA PRO A 303 9.02 13.80 4.16
C PRO A 303 9.79 12.51 3.94
N ILE A 304 10.81 12.61 3.10
CA ILE A 304 11.83 11.58 2.92
C ILE A 304 12.85 11.76 4.04
N LEU A 305 12.99 10.75 4.89
CA LEU A 305 13.92 10.78 6.01
C LEU A 305 15.33 10.37 5.58
N ARG A 306 15.43 9.33 4.75
CA ARG A 306 16.70 8.74 4.30
C ARG A 306 16.51 7.97 2.99
N ARG A 307 17.53 7.94 2.14
CA ARG A 307 17.64 7.01 1.01
C ARG A 307 18.40 5.76 1.45
N VAL A 308 17.90 4.58 1.07
CA VAL A 308 18.44 3.27 1.47
C VAL A 308 18.42 2.29 0.31
N THR A 309 19.31 1.32 0.33
CA THR A 309 19.33 0.22 -0.65
C THR A 309 18.44 -0.94 -0.21
N TYR A 310 18.08 -1.83 -1.15
CA TYR A 310 17.42 -3.09 -0.78
C TYR A 310 18.36 -4.03 -0.04
N GLU A 311 19.68 -3.92 -0.21
CA GLU A 311 20.66 -4.68 0.56
C GLU A 311 20.57 -4.32 2.05
N GLU A 312 20.53 -3.02 2.38
CA GLU A 312 20.32 -2.54 3.74
C GLU A 312 18.97 -3.02 4.29
N LEU A 313 17.88 -2.88 3.52
CA LEU A 313 16.55 -3.33 3.94
C LEU A 313 16.46 -4.86 4.14
N LYS A 314 17.19 -5.65 3.35
CA LYS A 314 17.23 -7.11 3.46
C LYS A 314 18.14 -7.59 4.60
N SER A 315 19.07 -6.75 5.06
CA SER A 315 19.91 -7.05 6.24
C SER A 315 19.11 -7.21 7.54
N GLY A 316 17.89 -6.66 7.59
CA GLY A 316 17.02 -6.67 8.76
C GLY A 316 17.10 -5.42 9.63
N PHE A 317 18.06 -4.52 9.37
CA PHE A 317 18.27 -3.30 10.14
C PHE A 317 18.71 -2.13 9.27
N VAL A 318 18.31 -0.91 9.66
CA VAL A 318 18.76 0.33 9.05
C VAL A 318 19.05 1.35 10.15
N ASP A 319 20.17 2.07 10.05
CA ASP A 319 20.40 3.24 10.90
C ASP A 319 19.48 4.40 10.51
N LEU A 320 18.68 4.88 11.45
CA LEU A 320 17.87 6.07 11.25
C LEU A 320 18.12 7.03 12.41
N ASN A 321 18.78 8.15 12.12
CA ASN A 321 19.18 9.17 13.10
C ASN A 321 20.09 8.62 14.22
N GLY A 322 21.02 7.72 13.90
CA GLY A 322 21.95 7.13 14.89
C GLY A 322 21.32 6.05 15.77
N LYS A 323 20.09 5.60 15.44
CA LYS A 323 19.41 4.47 16.07
C LYS A 323 19.26 3.35 15.06
N GLU A 324 19.60 2.13 15.46
CA GLU A 324 19.35 0.93 14.68
C GLU A 324 17.86 0.58 14.72
N VAL A 325 17.21 0.56 13.55
CA VAL A 325 15.77 0.30 13.41
C VAL A 325 15.54 -0.98 12.61
N LYS A 326 14.69 -1.87 13.14
CA LYS A 326 14.34 -3.13 12.49
C LYS A 326 13.52 -2.91 11.22
N THR A 327 13.85 -3.65 10.17
CA THR A 327 13.14 -3.63 8.89
C THR A 327 12.32 -4.90 8.69
N PHE A 328 11.16 -4.78 8.05
CA PHE A 328 10.25 -5.90 7.79
C PHE A 328 9.75 -5.87 6.33
N PRO A 329 9.88 -6.97 5.58
CA PRO A 329 9.33 -7.06 4.23
C PRO A 329 7.84 -7.40 4.24
N MET A 330 7.07 -6.69 3.42
CA MET A 330 5.66 -6.96 3.14
C MET A 330 5.46 -7.86 1.92
N SER A 331 6.52 -8.11 1.15
CA SER A 331 6.56 -9.03 0.01
C SER A 331 7.40 -10.26 0.34
N SER A 332 7.12 -11.38 -0.33
CA SER A 332 7.87 -12.61 -0.14
C SER A 332 8.94 -12.77 -1.22
N TYR A 333 10.20 -12.61 -0.84
CA TYR A 333 11.34 -12.83 -1.75
C TYR A 333 11.43 -14.29 -2.20
N LEU A 334 11.15 -15.24 -1.29
CA LEU A 334 11.14 -16.67 -1.62
C LEU A 334 10.11 -16.97 -2.72
N LYS A 335 8.89 -16.43 -2.61
CA LYS A 335 7.86 -16.57 -3.64
C LYS A 335 8.21 -15.84 -4.93
N ALA A 336 8.83 -14.66 -4.84
CA ALA A 336 9.31 -13.93 -6.03
C ALA A 336 10.35 -14.75 -6.80
N LYS A 337 11.26 -15.44 -6.10
CA LYS A 337 12.22 -16.38 -6.71
C LYS A 337 11.51 -17.58 -7.33
N GLU A 338 10.53 -18.16 -6.63
CA GLU A 338 9.72 -19.27 -7.18
C GLU A 338 9.00 -18.87 -8.49
N VAL A 339 8.51 -17.63 -8.59
CA VAL A 339 7.92 -17.06 -9.82
C VAL A 339 8.97 -17.00 -10.94
N ALA A 340 10.14 -16.42 -10.68
CA ALA A 340 11.22 -16.30 -11.68
C ALA A 340 11.68 -17.69 -12.18
N GLU A 341 11.89 -18.64 -11.26
CA GLU A 341 12.29 -20.02 -11.59
C GLU A 341 11.22 -20.78 -12.36
N THR A 342 9.94 -20.55 -12.05
CA THR A 342 8.84 -21.19 -12.78
C THR A 342 8.78 -20.66 -14.20
N LEU A 343 8.88 -19.34 -14.38
CA LEU A 343 8.95 -18.72 -15.70
C LEU A 343 10.18 -19.21 -16.50
N LYS A 344 11.36 -19.31 -15.86
CA LYS A 344 12.57 -19.89 -16.47
C LYS A 344 12.32 -21.31 -16.99
N ARG A 345 11.69 -22.17 -16.18
CA ARG A 345 11.33 -23.54 -16.59
C ARG A 345 10.33 -23.57 -17.74
N GLU A 346 9.34 -22.69 -17.76
CA GLU A 346 8.35 -22.64 -18.85
C GLU A 346 8.96 -22.20 -20.18
N ILE A 347 9.93 -21.28 -20.15
CA ILE A 347 10.68 -20.82 -21.33
C ILE A 347 11.59 -21.94 -21.82
N LEU A 348 12.37 -22.57 -20.94
CA LEU A 348 13.24 -23.70 -21.31
C LEU A 348 12.47 -24.89 -21.90
N LYS A 349 11.23 -25.12 -21.46
CA LYS A 349 10.32 -26.12 -22.04
C LYS A 349 9.74 -25.73 -23.41
N GLY A 350 9.97 -24.51 -23.90
CA GLY A 350 9.37 -23.98 -25.13
C GLY A 350 7.89 -23.60 -25.00
N SER A 351 7.29 -23.79 -23.83
CA SER A 351 5.88 -23.49 -23.56
C SER A 351 5.60 -21.99 -23.43
N PHE A 352 6.63 -21.18 -23.12
CA PHE A 352 6.53 -19.74 -23.00
C PHE A 352 7.49 -19.05 -23.98
N LYS A 353 6.93 -18.39 -25.00
CA LYS A 353 7.67 -17.59 -25.98
C LYS A 353 7.61 -16.12 -25.62
N LEU A 354 8.69 -15.39 -25.91
CA LEU A 354 8.77 -13.95 -25.73
C LEU A 354 7.91 -13.23 -26.77
N SER A 355 7.63 -11.96 -26.51
CA SER A 355 6.89 -11.07 -27.41
C SER A 355 7.54 -9.71 -27.44
N LEU A 356 7.63 -9.10 -28.61
CA LEU A 356 7.92 -7.67 -28.73
C LEU A 356 6.73 -6.86 -28.18
N PRO A 357 6.99 -5.76 -27.44
CA PRO A 357 5.93 -4.82 -27.11
C PRO A 357 5.40 -4.19 -28.40
N VAL A 358 4.08 -4.07 -28.51
CA VAL A 358 3.42 -3.35 -29.60
C VAL A 358 3.54 -1.83 -29.43
N GLU A 359 3.68 -1.38 -28.17
CA GLU A 359 3.88 0.01 -27.80
C GLU A 359 4.78 0.09 -26.55
N SER A 360 5.76 0.98 -26.57
CA SER A 360 6.62 1.24 -25.41
C SER A 360 5.87 1.98 -24.30
N LEU A 361 6.25 1.75 -23.03
CA LEU A 361 5.70 2.55 -21.94
C LEU A 361 6.22 4.00 -21.99
N PRO A 362 5.41 4.98 -21.52
CA PRO A 362 5.86 6.35 -21.38
C PRO A 362 7.09 6.47 -20.47
N LYS A 363 8.13 7.17 -20.92
CA LYS A 363 9.34 7.43 -20.11
C LYS A 363 9.24 8.73 -19.30
N SER A 364 8.24 9.55 -19.59
CA SER A 364 7.97 10.82 -18.92
C SER A 364 6.54 10.86 -18.43
N GLY A 365 6.28 11.72 -17.45
CA GLY A 365 4.98 11.80 -16.79
C GLY A 365 5.12 11.79 -15.27
N LYS A 366 4.24 12.56 -14.62
CA LYS A 366 4.10 12.59 -13.17
C LYS A 366 2.64 12.43 -12.80
N ILE A 367 2.41 11.83 -11.65
CA ILE A 367 1.09 11.73 -11.07
C ILE A 367 0.66 13.12 -10.61
N LYS A 368 -0.51 13.56 -11.09
CA LYS A 368 -1.10 14.80 -10.60
C LYS A 368 -1.86 14.52 -9.31
N PRO A 369 -1.68 15.37 -8.28
CA PRO A 369 -2.54 15.32 -7.11
C PRO A 369 -4.01 15.57 -7.50
N MET A 370 -4.94 14.98 -6.75
CA MET A 370 -6.36 15.32 -6.84
C MET A 370 -6.55 16.82 -6.59
N TYR A 371 -7.24 17.49 -7.52
CA TYR A 371 -7.68 18.87 -7.35
C TYR A 371 -8.74 18.94 -6.24
N GLN A 372 -8.55 19.83 -5.28
CA GLN A 372 -9.47 20.04 -4.16
C GLN A 372 -9.99 21.48 -4.21
N LYS A 373 -11.31 21.63 -4.37
CA LYS A 373 -11.95 22.96 -4.42
C LYS A 373 -11.94 23.65 -3.05
N LYS A 374 -12.01 22.88 -1.96
CA LYS A 374 -11.85 23.36 -0.58
C LYS A 374 -10.57 22.74 -0.03
N VAL A 375 -9.67 23.58 0.47
CA VAL A 375 -8.50 23.13 1.21
C VAL A 375 -8.95 22.88 2.64
N ASN A 376 -8.72 21.67 3.16
CA ASN A 376 -9.02 21.42 4.57
C ASN A 376 -8.11 22.30 5.44
N PRO A 377 -8.67 23.05 6.40
CA PRO A 377 -7.88 23.94 7.24
C PRO A 377 -6.87 23.15 8.07
N MET A 378 -5.73 23.78 8.36
CA MET A 378 -4.73 23.23 9.26
C MET A 378 -5.02 23.65 10.69
N VAL A 379 -4.49 22.89 11.65
CA VAL A 379 -4.61 23.20 13.08
C VAL A 379 -4.14 24.62 13.38
N LYS A 380 -3.03 25.09 12.79
CA LYS A 380 -2.50 26.45 12.97
C LYS A 380 -3.43 27.58 12.51
N ASP A 381 -4.38 27.27 11.63
CA ASP A 381 -5.35 28.22 11.09
C ASP A 381 -6.51 28.44 12.07
N LEU A 382 -6.70 27.51 13.02
CA LEU A 382 -7.84 27.49 13.94
C LEU A 382 -7.46 27.52 15.42
N MET A 383 -6.25 27.06 15.77
CA MET A 383 -5.79 26.94 17.15
C MET A 383 -5.79 28.28 17.89
N SER A 384 -6.07 28.24 19.19
CA SER A 384 -5.84 29.38 20.07
C SER A 384 -4.33 29.50 20.36
N ARG A 385 -3.73 30.62 19.94
CA ARG A 385 -2.30 30.93 20.20
C ARG A 385 -2.05 31.52 21.58
N ARG A 386 -3.09 32.05 22.24
CA ARG A 386 -2.99 32.56 23.61
C ARG A 386 -3.21 31.40 24.57
N VAL A 387 -2.13 30.68 24.84
CA VAL A 387 -2.14 29.53 25.74
C VAL A 387 -1.81 29.99 27.15
N VAL A 388 -2.73 29.75 28.07
CA VAL A 388 -2.42 29.78 29.50
C VAL A 388 -1.84 28.42 29.86
N PHE A 389 -0.63 28.39 30.41
CA PHE A 389 0.04 27.18 30.88
C PHE A 389 0.46 27.34 32.34
N ILE A 390 0.84 26.25 32.99
CA ILE A 390 1.28 26.23 34.39
C ILE A 390 2.53 25.37 34.56
N GLU A 391 3.36 25.69 35.54
CA GLU A 391 4.53 24.89 35.88
C GLU A 391 4.15 23.69 36.76
N GLU A 392 4.85 22.57 36.59
CA GLU A 392 4.52 21.30 37.23
C GLU A 392 4.62 21.31 38.77
N ASP A 393 5.43 22.19 39.34
CA ASP A 393 5.60 22.35 40.79
C ASP A 393 4.63 23.34 41.45
N THR A 394 3.76 23.98 40.65
CA THR A 394 2.75 24.94 41.14
C THR A 394 1.71 24.25 42.03
N SER A 395 1.13 24.98 42.99
CA SER A 395 0.10 24.42 43.87
C SER A 395 -1.23 24.21 43.15
N ILE A 396 -2.02 23.22 43.60
CA ILE A 396 -3.37 22.97 43.05
C ILE A 396 -4.31 24.16 43.29
N GLU A 397 -4.16 24.87 44.41
CA GLU A 397 -4.95 26.08 44.69
C GLU A 397 -4.68 27.19 43.67
N GLU A 398 -3.42 27.42 43.33
CA GLU A 398 -3.05 28.40 42.32
C GLU A 398 -3.51 27.96 40.92
N ALA A 399 -3.37 26.67 40.59
CA ALA A 399 -3.91 26.12 39.35
C ALA A 399 -5.42 26.37 39.22
N ALA A 400 -6.19 26.18 40.30
CA ALA A 400 -7.62 26.44 40.34
C ALA A 400 -7.94 27.93 40.12
N LYS A 401 -7.19 28.83 40.77
CA LYS A 401 -7.32 30.29 40.57
C LYS A 401 -7.06 30.68 39.13
N VAL A 402 -6.05 30.09 38.47
CA VAL A 402 -5.72 30.37 37.07
C VAL A 402 -6.83 29.90 36.14
N LEU A 403 -7.37 28.67 36.31
CA LEU A 403 -8.48 28.18 35.49
C LEU A 403 -9.72 29.09 35.61
N VAL A 404 -10.12 29.43 36.84
CA VAL A 404 -11.29 30.28 37.12
C VAL A 404 -11.10 31.69 36.58
N ARG A 405 -9.93 32.32 36.81
CA ARG A 405 -9.64 33.68 36.36
C ARG A 405 -9.68 33.81 34.84
N ASN A 406 -9.23 32.78 34.11
CA ASN A 406 -9.16 32.80 32.65
C ASN A 406 -10.41 32.21 31.98
N GLY A 407 -11.33 31.61 32.73
CA GLY A 407 -12.53 30.97 32.19
C GLY A 407 -12.21 29.79 31.26
N ILE A 408 -11.20 29.00 31.61
CA ILE A 408 -10.72 27.85 30.82
C ILE A 408 -10.85 26.56 31.62
N ASP A 409 -11.04 25.44 30.91
CA ASP A 409 -11.17 24.11 31.52
C ASP A 409 -9.90 23.27 31.46
N HIS A 410 -8.98 23.61 30.55
CA HIS A 410 -7.80 22.80 30.24
C HIS A 410 -6.56 23.68 30.22
N MET A 411 -5.50 23.22 30.89
CA MET A 411 -4.24 23.94 30.96
C MET A 411 -3.05 23.00 30.75
N PRO A 412 -2.22 23.24 29.72
CA PRO A 412 -0.95 22.56 29.57
C PRO A 412 -0.04 22.78 30.78
N VAL A 413 0.62 21.72 31.22
CA VAL A 413 1.64 21.77 32.25
C VAL A 413 3.00 21.67 31.59
N VAL A 414 3.89 22.60 31.92
CA VAL A 414 5.24 22.70 31.34
C VAL A 414 6.33 22.52 32.40
N SER A 415 7.50 22.05 31.97
CA SER A 415 8.72 22.08 32.78
C SER A 415 9.33 23.48 32.79
N GLU A 416 10.35 23.68 33.64
CA GLU A 416 11.18 24.90 33.64
C GLU A 416 11.78 25.22 32.26
N ALA A 417 12.06 24.19 31.45
CA ALA A 417 12.57 24.34 30.09
C ALA A 417 11.48 24.67 29.04
N GLY A 418 10.24 24.94 29.46
CA GLY A 418 9.12 25.29 28.58
C GLY A 418 8.53 24.13 27.78
N ARG A 419 8.87 22.87 28.13
CA ARG A 419 8.38 21.69 27.41
C ARG A 419 7.15 21.11 28.08
N LEU A 420 6.20 20.61 27.29
CA LEU A 420 4.98 19.98 27.78
C LEU A 420 5.26 18.69 28.57
N THR A 421 4.93 18.70 29.87
CA THR A 421 5.06 17.56 30.80
C THR A 421 3.72 16.95 31.22
N GLY A 422 2.62 17.68 31.08
CA GLY A 422 1.29 17.19 31.44
C GLY A 422 0.16 18.09 30.96
N ILE A 423 -1.07 17.71 31.30
CA ILE A 423 -2.25 18.55 31.18
C ILE A 423 -3.07 18.43 32.46
N ILE A 424 -3.58 19.56 32.95
CA ILE A 424 -4.48 19.60 34.10
C ILE A 424 -5.81 20.21 33.69
N THR A 425 -6.90 19.60 34.16
CA THR A 425 -8.26 20.02 33.84
C THR A 425 -9.03 20.46 35.09
N SER A 426 -10.12 21.20 34.90
CA SER A 426 -11.06 21.54 35.98
C SER A 426 -11.59 20.29 36.69
N TRP A 427 -11.77 19.18 35.95
CA TRP A 427 -12.14 17.87 36.51
C TRP A 427 -11.04 17.26 37.39
N ASP A 428 -9.77 17.38 37.02
CA ASP A 428 -8.65 16.86 37.83
C ASP A 428 -8.55 17.59 39.16
N ILE A 429 -8.78 18.91 39.17
CA ILE A 429 -8.86 19.72 40.39
C ILE A 429 -10.05 19.26 41.26
N ALA A 430 -11.25 19.15 40.68
CA ALA A 430 -12.43 18.70 41.40
C ALA A 430 -12.23 17.30 42.02
N LYS A 431 -11.61 16.39 41.26
CA LYS A 431 -11.25 15.04 41.72
C LYS A 431 -10.23 15.06 42.85
N SER A 432 -9.23 15.95 42.80
CA SER A 432 -8.26 16.14 43.88
C SER A 432 -8.93 16.55 45.18
N VAL A 433 -9.90 17.48 45.11
CA VAL A 433 -10.66 17.96 46.28
C VAL A 433 -11.57 16.86 46.83
N ALA A 434 -12.33 16.20 45.96
CA ALA A 434 -13.31 15.18 46.35
C ALA A 434 -12.69 13.94 47.00
N LYS A 435 -11.48 13.54 46.57
CA LYS A 435 -10.79 12.36 47.11
C LYS A 435 -10.11 12.60 48.46
N GLY A 436 -10.13 13.84 48.98
CA GLY A 436 -9.35 14.22 50.16
C GLY A 436 -7.83 14.03 49.95
N SER A 437 -7.39 13.91 48.70
CA SER A 437 -5.99 13.69 48.36
C SER A 437 -5.21 14.99 48.56
N PHE A 438 -4.17 14.94 49.41
CA PHE A 438 -3.19 16.01 49.59
C PHE A 438 -2.28 16.19 48.37
N TYR A 439 -2.79 16.15 47.14
CA TYR A 439 -2.00 16.58 45.99
C TYR A 439 -1.71 18.06 46.17
N LYS A 440 -0.50 18.37 46.66
CA LYS A 440 -0.09 19.74 46.90
C LYS A 440 0.28 20.43 45.60
N LYS A 441 0.76 19.66 44.60
CA LYS A 441 1.33 20.17 43.35
C LYS A 441 0.61 19.64 42.13
N VAL A 442 0.65 20.42 41.05
CA VAL A 442 0.07 20.09 39.74
C VAL A 442 0.58 18.75 39.21
N LYS A 443 1.89 18.47 39.31
CA LYS A 443 2.51 17.22 38.82
C LYS A 443 1.93 15.94 39.41
N ASP A 444 1.31 16.03 40.59
CA ASP A 444 0.74 14.89 41.30
C ASP A 444 -0.72 14.62 40.86
N ALA A 445 -1.40 15.63 40.31
CA ALA A 445 -2.79 15.53 39.85
C ALA A 445 -2.94 15.50 38.32
N MET A 446 -1.94 16.01 37.57
CA MET A 446 -1.99 16.14 36.12
C MET A 446 -2.00 14.79 35.39
N SER A 447 -2.56 14.79 34.20
CA SER A 447 -2.39 13.70 33.24
C SER A 447 -1.04 13.82 32.52
N LYS A 448 -0.16 12.83 32.69
CA LYS A 448 1.18 12.82 32.06
C LYS A 448 1.16 12.33 30.61
N ASN A 449 0.23 11.45 30.26
CA ASN A 449 0.04 10.95 28.90
C ASN A 449 -0.83 11.94 28.11
N VAL A 450 -0.22 13.05 27.71
CA VAL A 450 -0.93 14.14 27.01
C VAL A 450 -1.08 13.80 25.53
N ILE A 451 -2.32 13.76 25.07
CA ILE A 451 -2.62 13.70 23.63
C ILE A 451 -2.33 15.07 23.04
N CYS A 452 -1.50 15.13 22.01
CA CYS A 452 -1.06 16.39 21.39
C CYS A 452 -1.32 16.38 19.89
N ILE A 453 -1.12 17.51 19.22
CA ILE A 453 -1.18 17.61 17.75
C ILE A 453 -0.17 18.65 17.21
N GLY A 454 0.27 18.49 15.96
CA GLY A 454 1.15 19.45 15.31
C GLY A 454 0.38 20.63 14.71
N PRO A 455 1.00 21.82 14.57
CA PRO A 455 0.37 22.99 13.94
C PRO A 455 0.03 22.74 12.46
N ASP A 456 0.74 21.82 11.84
CA ASP A 456 0.67 21.48 10.43
C ASP A 456 -0.26 20.29 10.13
N ASP A 457 -0.84 19.66 11.16
CA ASP A 457 -1.86 18.64 10.97
C ASP A 457 -3.16 19.25 10.45
N PHE A 458 -3.97 18.45 9.75
CA PHE A 458 -5.30 18.88 9.31
C PHE A 458 -6.29 18.87 10.48
N VAL A 459 -7.25 19.79 10.45
CA VAL A 459 -8.28 19.89 11.49
C VAL A 459 -9.10 18.60 11.64
N ASP A 460 -9.34 17.85 10.57
CA ASP A 460 -10.03 16.54 10.65
C ASP A 460 -9.24 15.50 11.46
N VAL A 461 -7.91 15.63 11.53
CA VAL A 461 -7.07 14.80 12.41
C VAL A 461 -7.28 15.20 13.86
N ALA A 462 -7.40 16.50 14.14
CA ALA A 462 -7.73 17.03 15.46
C ALA A 462 -9.11 16.52 15.92
N ALA A 463 -10.13 16.66 15.06
CA ALA A 463 -11.49 16.19 15.33
C ALA A 463 -11.53 14.70 15.74
N ARG A 464 -10.91 13.85 14.92
CA ARG A 464 -10.82 12.41 15.18
C ARG A 464 -10.07 12.09 16.46
N ARG A 465 -9.00 12.83 16.79
CA ARG A 465 -8.26 12.63 18.05
C ARG A 465 -9.12 13.03 19.26
N LEU A 466 -9.83 14.16 19.22
CA LEU A 466 -10.74 14.57 20.30
C LEU A 466 -11.80 13.50 20.57
N GLU A 467 -12.42 12.97 19.51
CA GLU A 467 -13.43 11.91 19.59
C GLU A 467 -12.84 10.58 20.09
N GLN A 468 -11.75 10.12 19.48
CA GLN A 468 -11.12 8.83 19.81
C GLN A 468 -10.70 8.74 21.28
N TYR A 469 -10.14 9.83 21.83
CA TYR A 469 -9.68 9.87 23.22
C TYR A 469 -10.73 10.41 24.19
N ASN A 470 -11.92 10.76 23.70
CA ASN A 470 -13.01 11.36 24.48
C ASN A 470 -12.54 12.58 25.30
N ILE A 471 -11.81 13.48 24.65
CA ILE A 471 -11.27 14.73 25.24
C ILE A 471 -11.85 15.95 24.52
N SER A 472 -11.97 17.08 25.22
CA SER A 472 -12.58 18.29 24.67
C SER A 472 -11.57 19.34 24.16
N ALA A 473 -10.28 19.20 24.51
CA ALA A 473 -9.18 19.98 23.94
C ALA A 473 -7.85 19.23 24.01
N MET A 474 -6.89 19.64 23.20
CA MET A 474 -5.52 19.12 23.23
C MET A 474 -4.48 20.21 22.93
N PRO A 475 -3.25 20.11 23.46
CA PRO A 475 -2.17 21.03 23.13
C PRO A 475 -1.67 20.85 21.70
N VAL A 476 -1.35 21.98 21.06
CA VAL A 476 -0.62 22.02 19.79
C VAL A 476 0.85 22.22 20.09
N ILE A 477 1.71 21.30 19.65
CA ILE A 477 3.14 21.31 19.96
C ILE A 477 4.02 21.26 18.71
N ASN A 478 5.25 21.73 18.83
CA ASN A 478 6.29 21.50 17.84
C ASN A 478 7.07 20.20 18.11
N PRO A 479 8.00 19.77 17.23
CA PRO A 479 8.84 18.59 17.47
C PRO A 479 9.68 18.62 18.75
N ASN A 480 9.99 19.81 19.30
CA ASN A 480 10.71 19.97 20.57
C ASN A 480 9.80 19.88 21.81
N ARG A 481 8.51 19.56 21.63
CA ARG A 481 7.45 19.55 22.66
C ARG A 481 7.17 20.91 23.31
N GLU A 482 7.48 21.99 22.63
CA GLU A 482 7.09 23.34 23.05
C GLU A 482 5.61 23.58 22.68
N VAL A 483 4.85 24.20 23.57
CA VAL A 483 3.42 24.45 23.37
C VAL A 483 3.22 25.69 22.51
N LEU A 484 2.69 25.50 21.31
CA LEU A 484 2.41 26.56 20.33
C LEU A 484 0.96 27.08 20.42
N GLY A 485 0.06 26.26 20.95
CA GLY A 485 -1.38 26.53 20.91
C GLY A 485 -2.20 25.51 21.68
N MET A 486 -3.51 25.75 21.73
CA MET A 486 -4.53 24.77 22.12
C MET A 486 -5.56 24.66 21.01
N ILE A 487 -6.06 23.45 20.77
CA ILE A 487 -7.22 23.24 19.88
C ILE A 487 -8.32 22.50 20.63
N SER A 488 -9.54 23.02 20.55
CA SER A 488 -10.70 22.51 21.28
C SER A 488 -11.85 22.14 20.35
N SER A 489 -12.78 21.32 20.85
CA SER A 489 -14.06 21.03 20.17
C SER A 489 -14.84 22.31 19.84
N SER A 490 -14.79 23.33 20.70
CA SER A 490 -15.36 24.66 20.43
C SER A 490 -14.67 25.37 19.27
N ASP A 491 -13.35 25.25 19.12
CA ASP A 491 -12.64 25.80 17.95
C ASP A 491 -13.10 25.09 16.68
N LEU A 492 -13.20 23.76 16.71
CA LEU A 492 -13.69 22.96 15.57
C LEU A 492 -15.10 23.36 15.15
N SER A 493 -15.98 23.66 16.11
CA SER A 493 -17.37 24.04 15.82
C SER A 493 -17.51 25.30 14.96
N LYS A 494 -16.49 26.18 14.95
CA LYS A 494 -16.46 27.40 14.11
C LYS A 494 -16.47 27.06 12.62
N LEU A 495 -15.96 25.89 12.23
CA LEU A 495 -15.94 25.44 10.83
C LEU A 495 -17.29 24.94 10.31
N VAL A 496 -18.22 24.57 11.20
CA VAL A 496 -19.57 24.07 10.83
C VAL A 496 -20.58 25.22 10.73
N ARG A 497 -20.28 26.36 11.36
CA ARG A 497 -21.18 27.53 11.45
C ARG A 497 -20.98 28.57 10.34
N GLY A 498 -20.06 28.35 9.41
CA GLY A 498 -19.85 29.18 8.22
C GLY A 498 -19.98 28.34 6.95
#